data_AF-A0A9P0TUX2-F1
#
_entry.id   AF-A0A9P0TUX2-F1
#
_cell.length_a   1.000
_cell.length_b   1.000
_cell.length_c   1.000
_cell.angle_alpha   90.00
_cell.angle_beta   90.00
_cell.angle_gamma   90.00
#
_symmetry.space_group_name_H-M   'P 1'
#
loop_
_entity.id
_entity.type
_entity.pdbx_description
1 polymer ?
#
loop_
_entity_poly.entity_id
_entity_poly.type
_entity_poly.pdbx_seq_one_letter_code
_entity_poly.pdbx_strand_id
1 'polypeptide(L)' 'MDSRVRASPEQLSTLLEYMENHGDLARPLAGAQGRLSSDRQWSEPTNILNAVGGGVNKTIDKWKKVST' A
#
# COMPACT_ATOMS: atom_id res chain seq x y z
N MET A 1 2.82 -21.61 -10.05
CA MET A 1 1.74 -20.61 -10.13
C MET A 1 1.83 -19.71 -8.91
N ASP A 2 2.34 -18.48 -9.05
CA ASP A 2 2.21 -17.48 -7.99
C ASP A 2 0.74 -17.09 -7.88
N SER A 3 0.00 -17.76 -7.00
CA SER A 3 -1.34 -17.35 -6.62
C SER A 3 -1.24 -15.92 -6.12
N ARG A 4 -1.65 -14.96 -6.96
CA ARG A 4 -1.74 -13.55 -6.58
C ARG A 4 -2.86 -13.44 -5.55
N VAL A 5 -2.53 -13.69 -4.28
CA VAL A 5 -3.49 -13.63 -3.19
C VAL A 5 -4.03 -12.21 -3.17
N ARG A 6 -5.33 -12.03 -3.38
CA ARG A 6 -5.95 -10.71 -3.38
C ARG A 6 -5.97 -10.17 -1.95
N ALA A 7 -5.85 -8.85 -1.82
CA ALA A 7 -6.10 -8.20 -0.55
C ALA A 7 -7.55 -8.45 -0.13
N SER A 8 -7.77 -8.69 1.16
CA SER A 8 -9.13 -8.81 1.71
C SER A 8 -9.86 -7.46 1.58
N PRO A 9 -11.20 -7.46 1.48
CA PRO A 9 -11.96 -6.22 1.36
C PRO A 9 -11.69 -5.25 2.52
N GLU A 10 -11.46 -5.76 3.73
CA GLU A 10 -11.09 -4.95 4.90
C GLU A 10 -9.75 -4.22 4.68
N GLN A 11 -8.75 -4.93 4.14
CA GLN A 11 -7.46 -4.33 3.80
C GLN A 11 -7.61 -3.28 2.69
N LEU A 12 -8.47 -3.52 1.70
CA LEU A 12 -8.72 -2.53 0.66
C LEU A 12 -9.39 -1.27 1.23
N SER A 13 -10.38 -1.43 2.11
CA SER A 13 -11.03 -0.32 2.80
C SER A 13 -10.06 0.47 3.68
N THR A 14 -9.21 -0.21 4.45
CA THR A 14 -8.17 0.45 5.26
C THR A 14 -7.17 1.21 4.38
N LEU A 15 -6.79 0.67 3.22
CA LEU A 15 -5.90 1.37 2.27
C LEU A 15 -6.55 2.64 1.73
N LEU A 16 -7.83 2.57 1.35
CA LEU A 16 -8.58 3.71 0.82
C LEU A 16 -8.79 4.80 1.88
N GLU A 17 -9.16 4.43 3.10
CA GLU A 17 -9.31 5.36 4.24
C GLU A 17 -7.97 6.06 4.54
N TYR A 18 -6.86 5.31 4.51
CA TYR A 18 -5.54 5.88 4.70
C TYR A 18 -5.18 6.89 3.60
N MET A 19 -5.47 6.58 2.33
CA MET A 19 -5.25 7.52 1.22
C MET A 19 -6.16 8.74 1.28
N GLU A 20 -7.40 8.59 1.76
CA GLU A 20 -8.32 9.72 1.93
C GLU A 20 -7.80 10.69 3.02
N ASN A 21 -7.29 10.15 4.13
CA ASN A 21 -6.81 10.95 5.26
C ASN A 21 -5.39 11.52 5.07
N HIS A 22 -4.50 10.80 4.36
CA HIS A 22 -3.10 11.20 4.17
C HIS A 22 -2.77 11.73 2.76
N GLY A 23 -3.72 11.63 1.83
CA GLY A 23 -3.54 11.97 0.43
C GLY A 23 -2.99 10.80 -0.41
N ASP A 24 -2.93 11.04 -1.71
CA ASP A 24 -2.59 10.01 -2.69
C ASP A 24 -1.15 9.50 -2.52
N LEU A 25 -1.02 8.21 -2.16
CA LEU A 25 0.26 7.52 -1.99
C LEU A 25 0.95 7.16 -3.32
N ALA A 26 0.21 7.22 -4.43
CA ALA A 26 0.68 6.88 -5.76
C ALA A 26 1.25 8.09 -6.50
N ARG A 27 1.00 9.33 -6.05
CA ARG A 27 1.50 10.55 -6.68
C ARG A 27 3.01 10.68 -6.46
N PRO A 28 3.86 10.36 -7.45
CA PRO A 28 5.29 10.54 -7.30
C PRO A 28 5.56 12.04 -7.39
N LEU A 29 6.22 12.62 -6.38
CA LEU A 29 6.94 13.87 -6.60
C LEU A 29 7.94 13.61 -7.74
N ALA A 30 7.80 14.30 -8.86
CA ALA A 30 8.60 14.04 -10.06
C ALA A 30 10.11 14.03 -9.73
N GLY A 31 10.82 12.97 -10.14
CA GLY A 31 12.28 12.86 -10.01
C GLY A 31 12.78 11.68 -9.17
N ALA A 32 14.10 11.52 -9.07
CA ALA A 32 14.75 10.41 -8.37
C ALA A 32 14.45 10.37 -6.86
N GLN A 33 14.19 11.53 -6.24
CA GLN A 33 13.76 11.65 -4.84
C GLN A 33 12.33 11.12 -4.61
N GLY A 34 11.46 11.16 -5.62
CA GLY A 34 10.09 10.65 -5.51
C GLY A 34 10.02 9.18 -5.16
N ARG A 35 10.95 8.35 -5.70
CA ARG A 35 10.98 6.90 -5.43
C ARG A 35 11.33 6.55 -3.98
N LEU A 36 12.28 7.28 -3.38
CA LEU A 36 12.67 7.08 -1.98
C LEU A 36 11.58 7.59 -1.02
N SER A 37 10.94 8.72 -1.37
CA SER A 37 9.81 9.25 -0.61
C SER A 37 8.61 8.30 -0.66
N SER A 38 8.31 7.72 -1.83
CA SER A 38 7.24 6.73 -1.96
C SER A 38 7.49 5.51 -1.07
N ASP A 39 8.71 4.98 -0.97
CA ASP A 39 8.93 3.81 -0.10
C ASP A 39 8.68 4.11 1.38
N ARG A 40 9.10 5.28 1.87
CA ARG A 40 8.77 5.74 3.22
C ARG A 40 7.28 5.95 3.42
N GLN A 41 6.60 6.59 2.46
CA GLN A 41 5.15 6.81 2.52
C GLN A 41 4.35 5.51 2.55
N TRP A 42 4.87 4.45 1.92
CA TRP A 42 4.22 3.14 1.91
C TRP A 42 4.55 2.26 3.12
N SER A 43 5.55 2.61 3.94
CA SER A 43 5.97 1.81 5.10
C SER A 43 4.87 1.72 6.15
N GLU A 44 4.27 2.84 6.52
CA GLU A 44 3.19 2.92 7.51
C GLU A 44 1.92 2.17 7.07
N PRO A 45 1.32 2.45 5.90
CA PRO A 45 0.12 1.73 5.45
C PRO A 45 0.41 0.24 5.24
N THR A 46 1.63 -0.13 4.80
CA THR A 46 1.99 -1.55 4.69
C THR A 46 1.90 -2.26 6.03
N ASN A 47 2.41 -1.65 7.11
CA ASN A 47 2.31 -2.23 8.46
C ASN A 47 0.86 -2.34 8.92
N ILE A 48 0.06 -1.29 8.71
CA ILE A 48 -1.37 -1.29 9.08
C ILE A 48 -2.12 -2.40 8.33
N LEU A 49 -1.95 -2.50 7.01
CA LEU A 49 -2.62 -3.50 6.17
C LEU A 49 -2.20 -4.92 6.53
N ASN A 50 -0.92 -5.11 6.82
CA ASN A 50 -0.35 -6.39 7.23
C ASN A 50 -0.80 -6.81 8.64
N ALA A 51 -1.23 -5.86 9.47
CA ALA A 51 -1.80 -6.11 10.80
C ALA A 51 -3.30 -6.43 10.78
N VAL A 52 -4.00 -6.23 9.65
CA VAL A 52 -5.40 -6.63 9.49
C VAL A 52 -5.52 -8.16 9.57
N GLY A 53 -6.16 -8.66 10.63
CA GLY A 53 -6.36 -10.09 10.85
C GLY A 53 -7.21 -10.73 9.75
N GLY A 54 -6.80 -11.90 9.26
CA GLY A 54 -7.45 -12.58 8.12
C GLY A 54 -7.11 -11.98 6.75
N GLY A 55 -6.25 -10.96 6.71
CA GLY A 55 -5.70 -10.36 5.50
C GLY A 55 -4.45 -11.05 4.96
N VAL A 56 -3.97 -10.56 3.81
CA VAL A 56 -2.70 -11.00 3.22
C VAL A 56 -1.55 -10.12 3.67
N ASN A 57 -0.42 -10.75 3.98
CA ASN A 57 0.81 -10.01 4.24
C ASN A 57 1.53 -9.75 2.90
N LYS A 58 1.82 -8.50 2.60
CA LYS A 58 2.48 -8.09 1.36
C LYS A 58 3.61 -7.12 1.65
N THR A 59 4.61 -7.13 0.77
CA THR A 59 5.66 -6.10 0.76
C THR A 59 5.13 -4.80 0.16
N ILE A 60 5.82 -3.69 0.45
CA ILE A 60 5.51 -2.36 -0.11
C ILE A 60 5.34 -2.41 -1.64
N ASP A 61 6.24 -3.09 -2.38
CA ASP A 61 6.14 -3.22 -3.84
C ASP A 61 4.85 -3.92 -4.30
N LYS A 62 4.39 -4.91 -3.54
CA LYS A 62 3.14 -5.61 -3.82
C LYS A 62 1.93 -4.75 -3.51
N TRP A 63 1.96 -3.94 -2.44
CA TRP A 63 0.88 -2.99 -2.12
C TRP A 63 0.78 -1.86 -3.14
N LYS A 64 1.91 -1.30 -3.57
CA LYS A 64 1.97 -0.30 -4.67
C LYS A 64 1.30 -0.78 -5.96
N LYS A 65 1.44 -2.07 -6.28
CA LYS A 65 0.77 -2.69 -7.45
C LYS A 65 -0.73 -2.93 -7.26
N VAL A 66 -1.22 -2.99 -6.02
CA VAL A 66 -2.66 -3.12 -5.74
C VAL A 66 -3.36 -1.77 -5.85
N SER A 67 -2.64 -0.67 -5.60
CA SER A 67 -3.17 0.69 -5.72
C SER A 67 -2.98 1.36 -7.09
N THR A 68 -2.30 0.70 -8.03
CA THR A 68 -2.12 1.17 -9.41
C THR A 68 -3.12 0.47 -10.32
#